data_AF-A0A2N3L065-F1
#
_entry.id   AF-A0A2N3L065-F1
#
_cell.length_a   1.000
_cell.length_b   1.000
_cell.length_c   1.000
_cell.angle_alpha   90.00
_cell.angle_beta   90.00
_cell.angle_gamma   90.00
#
_symmetry.space_group_name_H-M   'P 1'
#
loop_
_entity.id
_entity.type
_entity.pdbx_description
1 polymer ?
#
loop_
_entity_poly.entity_id
_entity_poly.type
_entity_poly.pdbx_seq_one_letter_code
_entity_poly.pdbx_strand_id
1 'polypeptide(L)'
;MTSSFSLCKICIALALGAIVQLALLATLLVAGGQGAVTWLEVGAAGFGAVTFAVGYFMVSRHERLLRRALETINAAASGKMDVRINHRASTGHLRPLMTAINNLLDLTEAFTKEAAGAMTHAAAGAYYRKILPKGLQGDLIEYAAKVNQALNAMDDKTRTFTYSAGAIGDNIQCVVTSVSVAAGQLSQNSGALSRRVDDIAAQAREVDAVATQSAASLDGIAQATEDFITSIRDIGTQMTGAVSLAGHAVGNANEARHHVSDLDTMAGRIANVIELITDIAEQTNLLALNATIEAARAGEAGKGFSVVATEVKNLARQTARAAEDVAREIADMQNVTRAVVQSVHGINASIAEIDENARHVSDTLNQQYQMIADIGQRVEGAVGQMRRIADIVADVASGTQHAGGEVLQINDAAEDLQRQSGVLDGDVRQFIGKIMNAA
;
A
#
# COMPACT_ATOMS: atom_id res chain seq x y z
N MET A 1 -88.46 45.11 -15.16
CA MET A 1 -89.09 45.17 -16.49
C MET A 1 -90.26 46.17 -16.52
N THR A 2 -90.00 47.46 -16.32
CA THR A 2 -91.07 48.50 -16.25
C THR A 2 -90.72 49.85 -16.91
N SER A 3 -89.57 49.98 -17.60
CA SER A 3 -89.13 51.28 -18.17
C SER A 3 -89.32 51.44 -19.69
N SER A 4 -89.44 50.34 -20.45
CA SER A 4 -89.69 50.40 -21.91
C SER A 4 -91.06 51.02 -22.24
N PHE A 5 -92.06 50.80 -21.36
CA PHE A 5 -93.38 51.39 -21.50
C PHE A 5 -93.40 52.92 -21.31
N SER A 6 -92.42 53.53 -20.63
CA SER A 6 -92.42 54.98 -20.39
C SER A 6 -91.93 55.76 -21.62
N LEU A 7 -90.82 55.33 -22.23
CA LEU A 7 -90.28 55.94 -23.44
C LEU A 7 -91.22 55.74 -24.64
N CYS A 8 -91.83 54.56 -24.77
CA CYS A 8 -92.82 54.30 -25.83
C CYS A 8 -94.08 55.16 -25.64
N LYS A 9 -94.59 55.32 -24.40
CA LYS A 9 -95.71 56.22 -24.10
C LYS A 9 -95.38 57.69 -24.38
N ILE A 10 -94.15 58.15 -24.12
CA ILE A 10 -93.72 59.52 -24.43
C ILE A 10 -93.56 59.72 -25.94
N CYS A 11 -93.00 58.75 -26.68
CA CYS A 11 -92.95 58.82 -28.14
C CYS A 11 -94.34 58.78 -28.78
N ILE A 12 -95.26 57.96 -28.25
CA ILE A 12 -96.66 57.90 -28.70
C ILE A 12 -97.39 59.20 -28.34
N ALA A 13 -97.17 59.76 -27.14
CA ALA A 13 -97.75 61.04 -26.73
C ALA A 13 -97.21 62.22 -27.56
N LEU A 14 -95.94 62.18 -27.94
CA LEU A 14 -95.33 63.14 -28.85
C LEU A 14 -95.87 62.98 -30.27
N ALA A 15 -95.98 61.75 -30.79
CA ALA A 15 -96.57 61.49 -32.10
C ALA A 15 -98.05 61.94 -32.16
N LEU A 16 -98.84 61.65 -31.12
CA LEU A 16 -100.19 62.16 -30.96
C LEU A 16 -100.21 63.69 -30.86
N GLY A 17 -99.28 64.31 -30.11
CA GLY A 17 -99.13 65.76 -30.01
C GLY A 17 -98.79 66.43 -31.35
N ALA A 18 -97.94 65.82 -32.17
CA ALA A 18 -97.61 66.28 -33.51
C ALA A 18 -98.81 66.17 -34.47
N ILE A 19 -99.60 65.10 -34.37
CA ILE A 19 -100.84 64.93 -35.15
C ILE A 19 -101.87 65.99 -34.77
N VAL A 20 -102.05 66.25 -33.46
CA VAL A 20 -102.95 67.30 -32.95
C VAL A 20 -102.49 68.70 -33.39
N GLN A 21 -101.18 68.97 -33.40
CA GLN A 21 -100.64 70.22 -33.92
C GLN A 21 -100.82 70.38 -35.44
N LEU A 22 -100.59 69.33 -36.23
CA LEU A 22 -100.84 69.35 -37.67
C LEU A 22 -102.32 69.62 -37.98
N ALA A 23 -103.23 69.04 -37.18
CA ALA A 23 -104.66 69.32 -37.27
C ALA A 23 -105.01 70.79 -36.93
N LEU A 24 -104.40 71.36 -35.86
CA LEU A 24 -104.56 72.76 -35.46
C LEU A 24 -103.98 73.76 -36.48
N LEU A 25 -102.87 73.41 -37.13
CA LEU A 25 -102.24 74.24 -38.18
C LEU A 25 -103.05 74.19 -39.49
N ALA A 26 -103.66 73.04 -39.79
CA ALA A 26 -104.57 72.89 -40.93
C ALA A 26 -105.86 73.72 -40.76
N THR A 27 -106.43 73.79 -39.55
CA THR A 27 -107.59 74.67 -39.26
C THR A 27 -107.25 76.16 -39.39
N LEU A 28 -106.04 76.58 -38.99
CA LEU A 28 -105.54 77.95 -39.15
C LEU A 28 -105.36 78.37 -40.63
N LEU A 29 -104.96 77.42 -41.49
CA LEU A 29 -104.83 77.64 -42.94
C LEU A 29 -106.19 77.75 -43.65
N VAL A 30 -107.21 77.03 -43.17
CA VAL A 30 -108.58 77.08 -43.71
C VAL A 30 -109.35 78.32 -43.20
N ALA A 31 -109.09 78.78 -41.97
CA ALA A 31 -109.78 79.93 -41.36
C ALA A 31 -109.27 81.31 -41.84
N GLY A 32 -108.12 81.39 -42.52
CA GLY A 32 -107.52 82.64 -43.02
C GLY A 32 -108.32 83.41 -44.08
N GLY A 33 -109.49 82.92 -44.51
CA GLY A 33 -110.35 83.55 -45.53
C GLY A 33 -111.46 84.47 -45.01
N GLN A 34 -111.78 84.47 -43.71
CA GLN A 34 -112.81 85.36 -43.12
C GLN A 34 -112.27 85.98 -41.83
N GLY A 35 -112.19 87.31 -41.81
CA GLY A 35 -111.47 88.07 -40.79
C GLY A 35 -112.02 87.92 -39.37
N ALA A 36 -111.44 87.00 -38.59
CA ALA A 36 -111.21 87.10 -37.15
C ALA A 36 -110.43 85.85 -36.67
N VAL A 37 -109.14 85.74 -37.00
CA VAL A 37 -108.27 84.77 -36.31
C VAL A 37 -108.12 85.25 -34.86
N THR A 38 -108.65 84.48 -33.91
CA THR A 38 -108.54 84.81 -32.50
C THR A 38 -107.13 84.49 -32.00
N TRP A 39 -106.54 85.38 -31.21
CA TRP A 39 -105.21 85.20 -30.61
C TRP A 39 -105.06 83.89 -29.79
N LEU A 40 -106.16 83.21 -29.48
CA LEU A 40 -106.21 81.97 -28.71
C LEU A 40 -105.73 80.74 -29.51
N GLU A 41 -105.95 80.69 -30.83
CA GLU A 41 -105.55 79.55 -31.67
C GLU A 41 -104.03 79.54 -31.95
N VAL A 42 -103.43 80.72 -32.14
CA VAL A 42 -101.97 80.86 -32.30
C VAL A 42 -101.24 80.49 -31.00
N GLY A 43 -101.83 80.79 -29.83
CA GLY A 43 -101.30 80.40 -28.53
C GLY A 43 -101.27 78.88 -28.30
N ALA A 44 -102.32 78.17 -28.72
CA ALA A 44 -102.40 76.70 -28.59
C ALA A 44 -101.38 75.97 -29.49
N ALA A 45 -101.23 76.42 -30.75
CA ALA A 45 -100.23 75.85 -31.66
C ALA A 45 -98.79 76.10 -31.18
N GLY A 46 -98.51 77.28 -30.61
CA GLY A 46 -97.22 77.61 -29.99
C GLY A 46 -96.90 76.74 -28.77
N PHE A 47 -97.87 76.53 -27.87
CA PHE A 47 -97.69 75.69 -26.69
C PHE A 47 -97.50 74.20 -27.04
N GLY A 48 -98.22 73.71 -28.06
CA GLY A 48 -98.00 72.38 -28.63
C GLY A 48 -96.58 72.19 -29.18
N ALA A 49 -96.06 73.20 -29.90
CA ALA A 49 -94.74 73.10 -30.54
C ALA A 49 -93.64 73.05 -29.48
N VAL A 50 -93.80 73.84 -28.42
CA VAL A 50 -92.88 73.86 -27.28
C VAL A 50 -92.93 72.53 -26.54
N THR A 51 -94.11 71.97 -26.27
CA THR A 51 -94.22 70.66 -25.58
C THR A 51 -93.67 69.50 -26.41
N PHE A 52 -93.89 69.50 -27.74
CA PHE A 52 -93.29 68.51 -28.64
C PHE A 52 -91.76 68.67 -28.73
N ALA A 53 -91.26 69.90 -28.89
CA ALA A 53 -89.83 70.18 -28.93
C ALA A 53 -89.14 69.80 -27.61
N VAL A 54 -89.75 70.09 -26.46
CA VAL A 54 -89.23 69.71 -25.14
C VAL A 54 -89.23 68.19 -24.97
N GLY A 55 -90.29 67.48 -25.34
CA GLY A 55 -90.33 66.03 -25.23
C GLY A 55 -89.40 65.32 -26.21
N TYR A 56 -89.33 65.77 -27.47
CA TYR A 56 -88.35 65.26 -28.45
C TYR A 56 -86.91 65.52 -28.00
N PHE A 57 -86.64 66.70 -27.42
CA PHE A 57 -85.35 67.02 -26.83
C PHE A 57 -85.03 66.11 -25.63
N MET A 58 -86.00 65.79 -24.77
CA MET A 58 -85.80 64.85 -23.66
C MET A 58 -85.52 63.42 -24.14
N VAL A 59 -86.29 62.90 -25.11
CA VAL A 59 -86.11 61.54 -25.66
C VAL A 59 -84.78 61.42 -26.41
N SER A 60 -84.47 62.36 -27.32
CA SER A 60 -83.19 62.38 -28.05
C SER A 60 -82.00 62.58 -27.12
N ARG A 61 -82.16 63.25 -25.98
CA ARG A 61 -81.15 63.33 -24.92
C ARG A 61 -80.97 61.97 -24.21
N HIS A 62 -82.04 61.24 -23.93
CA HIS A 62 -81.96 59.91 -23.29
C HIS A 62 -81.35 58.86 -24.21
N GLU A 63 -81.72 58.85 -25.50
CA GLU A 63 -81.15 57.94 -26.50
C GLU A 63 -79.65 58.16 -26.68
N ARG A 64 -79.20 59.42 -26.78
CA ARG A 64 -77.78 59.75 -26.86
C ARG A 64 -77.00 59.28 -25.61
N LEU A 65 -77.58 59.39 -24.43
CA LEU A 65 -76.95 58.94 -23.18
C LEU A 65 -76.86 57.41 -23.11
N LEU A 66 -77.91 56.68 -23.50
CA LEU A 66 -77.91 55.22 -23.54
C LEU A 66 -76.94 54.67 -24.59
N ARG A 67 -76.86 55.30 -25.77
CA ARG A 67 -75.91 54.90 -26.82
C ARG A 67 -74.46 55.03 -26.34
N ARG A 68 -74.11 56.11 -25.65
CA ARG A 68 -72.79 56.29 -25.02
C ARG A 68 -72.49 55.25 -23.93
N ALA A 69 -73.50 54.89 -23.13
CA ALA A 69 -73.34 53.84 -22.13
C ALA A 69 -73.03 52.49 -22.78
N LEU A 70 -73.75 52.16 -23.85
CA LEU A 70 -73.56 50.93 -24.60
C LEU A 70 -72.21 50.90 -25.34
N GLU A 71 -71.79 52.02 -25.93
CA GLU A 71 -70.43 52.17 -26.50
C GLU A 71 -69.34 51.93 -25.45
N THR A 72 -69.52 52.47 -24.24
CA THR A 72 -68.55 52.31 -23.14
C THR A 72 -68.51 50.87 -22.62
N ILE A 73 -69.66 50.23 -22.45
CA ILE A 73 -69.75 48.81 -22.07
C ILE A 73 -69.12 47.92 -23.16
N ASN A 74 -69.37 48.20 -24.44
CA ASN A 74 -68.77 47.45 -25.55
C ASN A 74 -67.25 47.64 -25.60
N ALA A 75 -66.76 48.86 -25.36
CA ALA A 75 -65.33 49.13 -25.26
C ALA A 75 -64.69 48.35 -24.10
N ALA A 76 -65.34 48.35 -22.93
CA ALA A 76 -64.91 47.54 -21.78
C ALA A 76 -64.94 46.04 -22.07
N ALA A 77 -66.00 45.54 -22.72
CA ALA A 77 -66.10 44.15 -23.14
C ALA A 77 -65.01 43.73 -24.15
N SER A 78 -64.47 44.70 -24.92
CA SER A 78 -63.31 44.49 -25.79
C SER A 78 -61.95 44.59 -25.06
N GLY A 79 -61.95 44.77 -23.74
CA GLY A 79 -60.74 44.83 -22.90
C GLY A 79 -60.21 46.24 -22.62
N LYS A 80 -60.87 47.31 -23.11
CA LYS A 80 -60.48 48.70 -22.82
C LYS A 80 -61.17 49.21 -21.57
N MET A 81 -60.58 48.92 -20.42
CA MET A 81 -61.14 49.24 -19.10
C MET A 81 -60.88 50.67 -18.63
N ASP A 82 -60.13 51.49 -19.38
CA ASP A 82 -59.82 52.89 -19.09
C ASP A 82 -60.91 53.87 -19.56
N VAL A 83 -61.90 53.39 -20.32
CA VAL A 83 -62.99 54.21 -20.86
C VAL A 83 -63.95 54.63 -19.75
N ARG A 84 -64.38 55.90 -19.74
CA ARG A 84 -65.31 56.43 -18.73
C ARG A 84 -66.43 57.26 -19.33
N ILE A 85 -67.60 57.17 -18.71
CA ILE A 85 -68.76 57.98 -19.07
C ILE A 85 -68.70 59.32 -18.33
N ASN A 86 -68.55 60.41 -19.07
CA ASN A 86 -68.65 61.76 -18.50
C ASN A 86 -70.13 62.11 -18.22
N HIS A 87 -70.51 62.09 -16.95
CA HIS A 87 -71.88 62.27 -16.49
C HIS A 87 -72.17 63.67 -15.90
N ARG A 88 -71.23 64.64 -15.97
CA ARG A 88 -71.46 66.01 -15.44
C ARG A 88 -72.65 66.73 -16.09
N ALA A 89 -73.03 66.33 -17.31
CA ALA A 89 -74.16 66.89 -18.05
C ALA A 89 -75.48 66.08 -17.90
N SER A 90 -75.49 65.01 -17.09
CA SER A 90 -76.66 64.13 -16.92
C SER A 90 -77.43 64.49 -15.65
N THR A 91 -78.57 65.17 -15.81
CA THR A 91 -79.55 65.43 -14.76
C THR A 91 -80.78 64.56 -15.06
N GLY A 92 -81.03 63.54 -14.23
CA GLY A 92 -82.18 62.65 -14.38
C GLY A 92 -81.95 61.18 -13.94
N HIS A 93 -82.97 60.34 -14.12
CA HIS A 93 -83.03 58.93 -13.67
C HIS A 93 -81.97 57.99 -14.26
N LEU A 94 -81.24 58.40 -15.31
CA LEU A 94 -80.16 57.61 -15.93
C LEU A 94 -78.78 57.88 -15.31
N ARG A 95 -78.61 58.88 -14.45
CA ARG A 95 -77.33 59.15 -13.77
C ARG A 95 -76.85 57.97 -12.90
N PRO A 96 -77.70 57.29 -12.10
CA PRO A 96 -77.29 56.10 -11.36
C PRO A 96 -76.75 54.98 -12.24
N LEU A 97 -77.31 54.78 -13.44
CA LEU A 97 -76.81 53.79 -14.40
C LEU A 97 -75.39 54.12 -14.87
N MET A 98 -75.12 55.38 -15.24
CA MET A 98 -73.78 55.81 -15.67
C MET A 98 -72.76 55.70 -14.54
N THR A 99 -73.15 56.06 -13.31
CA THR A 99 -72.30 55.90 -12.12
C THR A 99 -72.05 54.42 -11.82
N ALA A 100 -73.05 53.55 -11.92
CA ALA A 100 -72.87 52.11 -11.72
C ALA A 100 -71.93 51.49 -12.76
N ILE A 101 -72.03 51.89 -14.04
CA ILE A 101 -71.11 51.45 -15.09
C ILE A 101 -69.68 51.92 -14.78
N ASN A 102 -69.48 53.20 -14.48
CA ASN A 102 -68.14 53.71 -14.14
C ASN A 102 -67.56 53.02 -12.90
N ASN A 103 -68.35 52.82 -11.84
CA ASN A 103 -67.89 52.13 -10.63
C ASN A 103 -67.50 50.67 -10.93
N LEU A 104 -68.25 49.97 -11.78
CA LEU A 104 -67.90 48.62 -12.22
C LEU A 104 -66.58 48.63 -13.00
N LEU A 105 -66.38 49.60 -13.90
CA LEU A 105 -65.12 49.76 -14.64
C LEU A 105 -63.95 50.09 -13.72
N ASP A 106 -64.12 51.02 -12.77
CA ASP A 106 -63.11 51.37 -11.77
C ASP A 106 -62.70 50.16 -10.94
N LEU A 107 -63.67 49.36 -10.48
CA LEU A 107 -63.43 48.12 -9.72
C LEU A 107 -62.68 47.07 -10.55
N THR A 108 -63.10 46.85 -11.80
CA THR A 108 -62.46 45.87 -12.69
C THR A 108 -61.06 46.30 -13.15
N GLU A 109 -60.86 47.59 -13.42
CA GLU A 109 -59.56 48.15 -13.80
C GLU A 109 -58.59 48.10 -12.61
N ALA A 110 -59.04 48.47 -11.41
CA ALA A 110 -58.22 48.40 -10.21
C ALA A 110 -57.78 46.95 -9.93
N PHE A 111 -58.70 45.99 -9.96
CA PHE A 111 -58.38 44.58 -9.77
C PHE A 111 -57.39 44.06 -10.83
N THR A 112 -57.63 44.35 -12.11
CA THR A 112 -56.76 43.85 -13.20
C THR A 112 -55.36 44.46 -13.16
N LYS A 113 -55.23 45.76 -12.84
CA LYS A 113 -53.92 46.42 -12.67
C LYS A 113 -53.15 45.86 -11.47
N GLU A 114 -53.82 45.68 -10.33
CA GLU A 114 -53.20 45.10 -9.14
C GLU A 114 -52.79 43.65 -9.37
N ALA A 115 -53.64 42.84 -10.01
CA ALA A 115 -53.33 41.47 -10.37
C ALA A 115 -52.16 41.39 -11.36
N ALA A 116 -52.15 42.21 -12.41
CA ALA A 116 -51.05 42.27 -13.37
C ALA A 116 -49.73 42.71 -12.72
N GLY A 117 -49.80 43.68 -11.80
CA GLY A 117 -48.64 44.10 -11.01
C GLY A 117 -48.11 42.96 -10.15
N ALA A 118 -48.97 42.34 -9.33
CA ALA A 118 -48.58 41.23 -8.47
C ALA A 118 -48.02 40.04 -9.27
N MET A 119 -48.63 39.69 -10.42
CA MET A 119 -48.16 38.60 -11.28
C MET A 119 -46.84 38.92 -11.99
N THR A 120 -46.61 40.16 -12.45
CA THR A 120 -45.33 40.57 -13.05
C THR A 120 -44.18 40.41 -12.07
N HIS A 121 -44.38 40.82 -10.81
CA HIS A 121 -43.37 40.63 -9.77
C HIS A 121 -43.20 39.15 -9.39
N ALA A 122 -44.29 38.39 -9.29
CA ALA A 122 -44.22 36.95 -9.04
C ALA A 122 -43.50 36.17 -10.15
N ALA A 123 -43.67 36.57 -11.42
CA ALA A 123 -42.97 35.99 -12.56
C ALA A 123 -41.45 36.25 -12.51
N ALA A 124 -41.03 37.31 -11.81
CA ALA A 124 -39.63 37.62 -11.53
C ALA A 124 -39.13 37.02 -10.21
N GLY A 125 -39.86 36.07 -9.60
CA GLY A 125 -39.51 35.45 -8.31
C GLY A 125 -39.78 36.34 -7.08
N ALA A 126 -40.32 37.55 -7.28
CA ALA A 126 -40.54 38.53 -6.24
C ALA A 126 -42.00 38.52 -5.73
N TYR A 127 -42.28 37.73 -4.69
CA TYR A 127 -43.64 37.53 -4.18
C TYR A 127 -44.12 38.56 -3.15
N TYR A 128 -43.33 39.62 -2.88
CA TYR A 128 -43.67 40.64 -1.88
C TYR A 128 -44.86 41.53 -2.30
N ARG A 129 -45.08 41.70 -3.61
CA ARG A 129 -46.18 42.52 -4.13
C ARG A 129 -47.48 41.72 -4.11
N LYS A 130 -48.41 42.16 -3.27
CA LYS A 130 -49.75 41.58 -3.13
C LYS A 130 -50.80 42.48 -3.77
N ILE A 131 -51.92 41.90 -4.17
CA ILE A 131 -53.11 42.66 -4.58
C ILE A 131 -53.65 43.37 -3.33
N LEU A 132 -53.78 44.69 -3.41
CA LEU A 132 -54.35 45.49 -2.33
C LEU A 132 -55.88 45.30 -2.28
N PRO A 133 -56.46 44.81 -1.17
CA PRO A 133 -57.91 44.61 -1.08
C PRO A 133 -58.69 45.92 -0.93
N LYS A 134 -58.00 47.02 -0.61
CA LYS A 134 -58.60 48.33 -0.36
C LYS A 134 -59.21 48.89 -1.65
N GLY A 135 -60.54 49.05 -1.65
CA GLY A 135 -61.29 49.57 -2.80
C GLY A 135 -61.94 48.50 -3.67
N LEU A 136 -61.63 47.22 -3.46
CA LEU A 136 -62.34 46.09 -4.08
C LEU A 136 -63.64 45.81 -3.31
N GLN A 137 -64.62 45.17 -3.95
CA GLN A 137 -65.92 44.81 -3.36
C GLN A 137 -66.40 43.46 -3.87
N GLY A 138 -67.21 42.77 -3.07
CA GLY A 138 -67.81 41.47 -3.41
C GLY A 138 -66.76 40.42 -3.80
N ASP A 139 -67.05 39.64 -4.84
CA ASP A 139 -66.22 38.53 -5.32
C ASP A 139 -64.78 38.94 -5.68
N LEU A 140 -64.54 40.20 -6.06
CA LEU A 140 -63.18 40.69 -6.37
C LEU A 140 -62.25 40.66 -5.14
N ILE A 141 -62.77 40.85 -3.93
CA ILE A 141 -61.98 40.70 -2.70
C ILE A 141 -61.60 39.23 -2.50
N GLU A 142 -62.53 38.30 -2.76
CA GLU A 142 -62.27 36.87 -2.63
C GLU A 142 -61.24 36.38 -3.65
N TYR A 143 -61.33 36.84 -4.90
CA TYR A 143 -60.33 36.53 -5.93
C TYR A 143 -58.96 37.12 -5.59
N ALA A 144 -58.92 38.38 -5.09
CA ALA A 144 -57.67 38.98 -4.62
C ALA A 144 -57.05 38.19 -3.45
N ALA A 145 -57.87 37.70 -2.52
CA ALA A 145 -57.42 36.86 -1.42
C ALA A 145 -56.85 35.52 -1.90
N LYS A 146 -57.50 34.85 -2.85
CA LYS A 146 -56.99 33.60 -3.46
C LYS A 146 -55.66 33.81 -4.18
N VAL A 147 -55.52 34.89 -4.94
CA VAL A 147 -54.25 35.23 -5.61
C VAL A 147 -53.16 35.52 -4.57
N ASN A 148 -53.46 36.30 -3.52
CA ASN A 148 -52.49 36.58 -2.46
C ASN A 148 -52.09 35.30 -1.69
N GLN A 149 -53.03 34.38 -1.46
CA GLN A 149 -52.74 33.08 -0.86
C GLN A 149 -51.83 32.24 -1.76
N ALA A 150 -52.11 32.19 -3.07
CA ALA A 150 -51.24 31.52 -4.03
C ALA A 150 -49.83 32.14 -4.05
N LEU A 151 -49.72 33.47 -4.03
CA LEU A 151 -48.44 34.17 -3.95
C LEU A 151 -47.68 33.87 -2.65
N ASN A 152 -48.37 33.72 -1.51
CA ASN A 152 -47.75 33.31 -0.25
C ASN A 152 -47.25 31.87 -0.30
N ALA A 153 -48.05 30.96 -0.87
CA ALA A 153 -47.65 29.57 -1.04
C ALA A 153 -46.46 29.43 -2.00
N MET A 154 -46.41 30.23 -3.06
CA MET A 154 -45.28 30.30 -3.99
C MET A 154 -44.02 30.87 -3.32
N ASP A 155 -44.15 31.92 -2.50
CA ASP A 155 -43.04 32.49 -1.71
C ASP A 155 -42.45 31.45 -0.75
N ASP A 156 -43.31 30.79 0.02
CA ASP A 156 -42.92 29.76 0.99
C ASP A 156 -42.26 28.55 0.31
N LYS A 157 -42.81 28.09 -0.81
CA LYS A 157 -42.22 27.01 -1.62
C LYS A 157 -40.88 27.41 -2.22
N THR A 158 -40.74 28.63 -2.73
CA THR A 158 -39.48 29.13 -3.28
C THR A 158 -38.41 29.21 -2.20
N ARG A 159 -38.74 29.78 -1.03
CA ARG A 159 -37.81 29.84 0.12
C ARG A 159 -37.39 28.45 0.61
N THR A 160 -38.35 27.54 0.77
CA THR A 160 -38.07 26.16 1.20
C THR A 160 -37.19 25.43 0.19
N PHE A 161 -37.45 25.63 -1.11
CA PHE A 161 -36.64 25.07 -2.18
C PHE A 161 -35.21 25.61 -2.15
N THR A 162 -35.02 26.94 -2.04
CA THR A 162 -33.69 27.56 -1.97
C THR A 162 -32.92 27.11 -0.73
N TYR A 163 -33.58 27.03 0.43
CA TYR A 163 -32.95 26.52 1.67
C TYR A 163 -32.53 25.05 1.52
N SER A 164 -33.42 24.21 1.00
CA SER A 164 -33.14 22.78 0.79
C SER A 164 -32.04 22.56 -0.23
N ALA A 165 -32.04 23.34 -1.32
CA ALA A 165 -30.99 23.32 -2.33
C ALA A 165 -29.63 23.72 -1.73
N GLY A 166 -29.58 24.80 -0.93
CA GLY A 166 -28.37 25.22 -0.22
C GLY A 166 -27.85 24.13 0.72
N ALA A 167 -28.71 23.55 1.56
CA ALA A 167 -28.34 22.48 2.48
C ALA A 167 -27.84 21.22 1.77
N ILE A 168 -28.46 20.84 0.64
CA ILE A 168 -27.97 19.73 -0.20
C ILE A 168 -26.60 20.09 -0.79
N GLY A 169 -26.43 21.31 -1.29
CA GLY A 169 -25.16 21.81 -1.81
C GLY A 169 -24.02 21.70 -0.78
N ASP A 170 -24.26 22.18 0.45
CA ASP A 170 -23.29 22.12 1.54
C ASP A 170 -22.93 20.68 1.93
N ASN A 171 -23.92 19.79 1.99
CA ASN A 171 -23.69 18.37 2.29
C ASN A 171 -22.87 17.67 1.20
N ILE A 172 -23.20 17.90 -0.07
CA ILE A 172 -22.44 17.34 -1.19
C ILE A 172 -21.03 17.90 -1.20
N GLN A 173 -20.86 19.20 -0.96
CA GLN A 173 -19.55 19.86 -0.85
C GLN A 173 -18.68 19.21 0.24
N CYS A 174 -19.27 18.90 1.40
CA CYS A 174 -18.60 18.20 2.48
C CYS A 174 -18.15 16.81 2.04
N VAL A 175 -19.04 16.00 1.45
CA VAL A 175 -18.73 14.66 0.95
C VAL A 175 -17.63 14.69 -0.11
N VAL A 176 -17.73 15.58 -1.10
CA VAL A 176 -16.73 15.76 -2.16
C VAL A 176 -15.37 16.11 -1.59
N THR A 177 -15.32 17.01 -0.60
CA THR A 177 -14.08 17.37 0.09
C THR A 177 -13.49 16.15 0.82
N SER A 178 -14.31 15.39 1.55
CA SER A 178 -13.86 14.17 2.24
C SER A 178 -13.34 13.11 1.27
N VAL A 179 -14.03 12.88 0.14
CA VAL A 179 -13.57 11.93 -0.89
C VAL A 179 -12.27 12.41 -1.52
N SER A 180 -12.12 13.71 -1.82
CA SER A 180 -10.88 14.26 -2.37
C SER A 180 -9.69 14.12 -1.40
N VAL A 181 -9.91 14.31 -0.09
CA VAL A 181 -8.88 14.10 0.93
C VAL A 181 -8.51 12.62 1.03
N ALA A 182 -9.50 11.72 1.04
CA ALA A 182 -9.27 10.28 1.08
C ALA A 182 -8.53 9.77 -0.16
N ALA A 183 -8.88 10.27 -1.35
CA ALA A 183 -8.20 9.96 -2.60
C ALA A 183 -6.73 10.44 -2.58
N GLY A 184 -6.46 11.66 -2.10
CA GLY A 184 -5.10 12.17 -1.95
C GLY A 184 -4.25 11.35 -0.97
N GLN A 185 -4.85 10.91 0.15
CA GLN A 185 -4.19 10.00 1.09
C GLN A 185 -3.91 8.63 0.47
N LEU A 186 -4.84 8.11 -0.34
CA LEU A 186 -4.67 6.84 -1.03
C LEU A 186 -3.53 6.88 -2.06
N SER A 187 -3.41 7.96 -2.84
CA SER A 187 -2.29 8.16 -3.75
C SER A 187 -0.95 8.27 -2.99
N GLN A 188 -0.90 9.04 -1.90
CA GLN A 188 0.30 9.13 -1.07
C GLN A 188 0.72 7.77 -0.49
N ASN A 189 -0.23 7.01 0.04
CA ASN A 189 0.01 5.68 0.59
C ASN A 189 0.47 4.69 -0.49
N SER A 190 -0.12 4.77 -1.69
CA SER A 190 0.27 3.95 -2.84
C SER A 190 1.71 4.27 -3.28
N GLY A 191 2.09 5.54 -3.37
CA GLY A 191 3.48 5.93 -3.65
C GLY A 191 4.48 5.51 -2.57
N ALA A 192 4.07 5.46 -1.30
CA ALA A 192 4.89 4.90 -0.23
C ALA A 192 5.00 3.36 -0.34
N LEU A 193 3.91 2.69 -0.71
CA LEU A 193 3.88 1.25 -0.89
C LEU A 193 4.71 0.81 -2.11
N SER A 194 4.67 1.56 -3.23
CA SER A 194 5.51 1.32 -4.41
C SER A 194 6.99 1.29 -4.03
N ARG A 195 7.46 2.29 -3.29
CA ARG A 195 8.86 2.35 -2.83
C ARG A 195 9.23 1.16 -1.95
N ARG A 196 8.33 0.74 -1.05
CA ARG A 196 8.56 -0.45 -0.22
C ARG A 196 8.63 -1.73 -1.06
N VAL A 197 7.79 -1.86 -2.08
CA VAL A 197 7.83 -2.99 -3.02
C VAL A 197 9.17 -3.03 -3.76
N ASP A 198 9.65 -1.88 -4.24
CA ASP A 198 10.95 -1.76 -4.89
C ASP A 198 12.11 -2.12 -3.95
N ASP A 199 12.05 -1.66 -2.70
CA ASP A 199 13.03 -1.98 -1.65
C ASP A 199 13.07 -3.49 -1.36
N ILE A 200 11.89 -4.13 -1.22
CA ILE A 200 11.81 -5.59 -1.00
C ILE A 200 12.36 -6.33 -2.23
N ALA A 201 12.07 -5.87 -3.45
CA ALA A 201 12.61 -6.47 -4.66
C ALA A 201 14.14 -6.33 -4.75
N ALA A 202 14.71 -5.22 -4.29
CA ALA A 202 16.15 -5.03 -4.20
C ALA A 202 16.79 -5.96 -3.15
N GLN A 203 16.20 -6.07 -1.96
CA GLN A 203 16.64 -6.97 -0.90
C GLN A 203 16.55 -8.44 -1.35
N ALA A 204 15.50 -8.82 -2.06
CA ALA A 204 15.36 -10.16 -2.63
C ALA A 204 16.56 -10.50 -3.54
N ARG A 205 16.94 -9.59 -4.46
CA ARG A 205 18.11 -9.78 -5.32
C ARG A 205 19.43 -9.89 -4.55
N GLU A 206 19.58 -9.13 -3.46
CA GLU A 206 20.76 -9.22 -2.60
C GLU A 206 20.83 -10.59 -1.89
N VAL A 207 19.70 -11.06 -1.34
CA VAL A 207 19.63 -12.37 -0.70
C VAL A 207 19.90 -13.50 -1.70
N ASP A 208 19.40 -13.41 -2.93
CA ASP A 208 19.70 -14.38 -3.99
C ASP A 208 21.22 -14.46 -4.30
N ALA A 209 21.87 -13.30 -4.42
CA ALA A 209 23.30 -13.23 -4.67
C ALA A 209 24.12 -13.82 -3.51
N VAL A 210 23.76 -13.49 -2.27
CA VAL A 210 24.37 -14.08 -1.06
C VAL A 210 24.13 -15.58 -1.01
N ALA A 211 22.94 -16.04 -1.39
CA ALA A 211 22.60 -17.45 -1.38
C ALA A 211 23.43 -18.24 -2.40
N THR A 212 23.54 -17.73 -3.62
CA THR A 212 24.36 -18.31 -4.68
C THR A 212 25.84 -18.34 -4.31
N GLN A 213 26.36 -17.25 -3.74
CA GLN A 213 27.75 -17.19 -3.28
C GLN A 213 28.03 -18.17 -2.13
N SER A 214 27.09 -18.31 -1.20
CA SER A 214 27.22 -19.25 -0.09
C SER A 214 27.17 -20.70 -0.57
N ALA A 215 26.33 -21.03 -1.55
CA ALA A 215 26.31 -22.34 -2.19
C ALA A 215 27.66 -22.66 -2.85
N ALA A 216 28.23 -21.72 -3.61
CA ALA A 216 29.55 -21.92 -4.22
C ALA A 216 30.67 -22.09 -3.17
N SER A 217 30.59 -21.37 -2.05
CA SER A 217 31.54 -21.53 -0.95
C SER A 217 31.43 -22.91 -0.28
N LEU A 218 30.19 -23.42 -0.14
CA LEU A 218 29.94 -24.77 0.38
C LEU A 218 30.44 -25.86 -0.57
N ASP A 219 30.31 -25.69 -1.88
CA ASP A 219 30.92 -26.62 -2.86
C ASP A 219 32.44 -26.70 -2.68
N GLY A 220 33.10 -25.55 -2.44
CA GLY A 220 34.53 -25.52 -2.12
C GLY A 220 34.89 -26.25 -0.82
N ILE A 221 34.04 -26.16 0.20
CA ILE A 221 34.22 -26.94 1.45
C ILE A 221 34.00 -28.44 1.19
N ALA A 222 33.05 -28.81 0.34
CA ALA A 222 32.79 -30.20 -0.03
C ALA A 222 34.04 -30.81 -0.71
N GLN A 223 34.65 -30.07 -1.63
CA GLN A 223 35.90 -30.48 -2.28
C GLN A 223 37.05 -30.60 -1.28
N ALA A 224 37.23 -29.63 -0.38
CA ALA A 224 38.25 -29.71 0.67
C ALA A 224 38.02 -30.92 1.60
N THR A 225 36.77 -31.29 1.87
CA THR A 225 36.41 -32.48 2.66
C THR A 225 36.83 -33.76 1.96
N GLU A 226 36.65 -33.85 0.63
CA GLU A 226 37.10 -34.99 -0.17
C GLU A 226 38.63 -35.11 -0.22
N ASP A 227 39.33 -33.97 -0.34
CA ASP A 227 40.79 -33.90 -0.26
C ASP A 227 41.29 -34.36 1.11
N PHE A 228 40.63 -33.94 2.20
CA PHE A 228 40.96 -34.39 3.56
C PHE A 228 40.76 -35.90 3.74
N ILE A 229 39.68 -36.47 3.21
CA ILE A 229 39.44 -37.92 3.24
C ILE A 229 40.58 -38.68 2.55
N THR A 230 41.05 -38.16 1.42
CA THR A 230 42.18 -38.74 0.70
C THR A 230 43.47 -38.64 1.51
N SER A 231 43.75 -37.47 2.09
CA SER A 231 44.93 -37.27 2.95
C SER A 231 44.93 -38.18 4.18
N ILE A 232 43.78 -38.36 4.84
CA ILE A 232 43.65 -39.29 5.99
C ILE A 232 43.96 -40.72 5.56
N ARG A 233 43.49 -41.15 4.38
CA ARG A 233 43.77 -42.49 3.84
C ARG A 233 45.26 -42.69 3.55
N ASP A 234 45.91 -41.68 2.99
CA ASP A 234 47.35 -41.72 2.70
C ASP A 234 48.18 -41.80 3.99
N ILE A 235 47.85 -40.99 4.99
CA ILE A 235 48.50 -41.04 6.30
C ILE A 235 48.26 -42.42 6.95
N GLY A 236 47.03 -42.96 6.89
CA GLY A 236 46.74 -44.29 7.41
C GLY A 236 47.59 -45.40 6.75
N THR A 237 47.83 -45.29 5.44
CA THR A 237 48.72 -46.19 4.70
C THR A 237 50.17 -46.04 5.15
N GLN A 238 50.65 -44.81 5.34
CA GLN A 238 51.99 -44.54 5.87
C GLN A 238 52.18 -45.07 7.29
N MET A 239 51.16 -44.94 8.15
CA MET A 239 51.19 -45.46 9.52
C MET A 239 51.27 -46.98 9.55
N THR A 240 50.52 -47.67 8.68
CA THR A 240 50.61 -49.13 8.52
C THR A 240 52.03 -49.54 8.10
N GLY A 241 52.65 -48.78 7.19
CA GLY A 241 54.05 -48.96 6.80
C GLY A 241 55.03 -48.75 7.96
N ALA A 242 54.81 -47.74 8.79
CA ALA A 242 55.64 -47.46 9.97
C ALA A 242 55.59 -48.58 11.02
N VAL A 243 54.39 -49.12 11.29
CA VAL A 243 54.21 -50.29 12.19
C VAL A 243 54.95 -51.52 11.65
N SER A 244 54.86 -51.78 10.33
CA SER A 244 55.59 -52.88 9.69
C SER A 244 57.11 -52.71 9.83
N LEU A 245 57.62 -51.51 9.57
CA LEU A 245 59.05 -51.19 9.71
C LEU A 245 59.54 -51.34 11.16
N ALA A 246 58.75 -50.88 12.13
CA ALA A 246 59.04 -51.08 13.55
C ALA A 246 59.14 -52.58 13.89
N GLY A 247 58.19 -53.40 13.40
CA GLY A 247 58.24 -54.85 13.56
C GLY A 247 59.51 -55.50 12.99
N HIS A 248 59.94 -55.08 11.80
CA HIS A 248 61.22 -55.52 11.22
C HIS A 248 62.43 -55.10 12.06
N ALA A 249 62.43 -53.87 12.59
CA ALA A 249 63.51 -53.38 13.43
C ALA A 249 63.63 -54.16 14.76
N VAL A 250 62.50 -54.55 15.38
CA VAL A 250 62.49 -55.45 16.55
C VAL A 250 63.12 -56.80 16.21
N GLY A 251 62.79 -57.36 15.04
CA GLY A 251 63.39 -58.61 14.56
C GLY A 251 64.92 -58.53 14.47
N ASN A 252 65.43 -57.49 13.79
CA ASN A 252 66.86 -57.26 13.63
C ASN A 252 67.58 -57.03 14.98
N ALA A 253 66.96 -56.29 15.90
CA ALA A 253 67.52 -56.04 17.23
C ALA A 253 67.59 -57.34 18.07
N ASN A 254 66.61 -58.23 17.93
CA ASN A 254 66.63 -59.54 18.59
C ASN A 254 67.71 -60.45 18.00
N GLU A 255 67.92 -60.47 16.68
CA GLU A 255 69.05 -61.20 16.07
C GLU A 255 70.41 -60.66 16.55
N ALA A 256 70.59 -59.34 16.58
CA ALA A 256 71.79 -58.72 17.11
C ALA A 256 72.04 -59.11 18.57
N ARG A 257 70.99 -59.14 19.40
CA ARG A 257 71.06 -59.63 20.79
C ARG A 257 71.52 -61.08 20.86
N HIS A 258 71.03 -61.96 19.99
CA HIS A 258 71.46 -63.35 19.93
C HIS A 258 72.95 -63.47 19.62
N HIS A 259 73.44 -62.78 18.58
CA HIS A 259 74.87 -62.78 18.23
C HIS A 259 75.77 -62.25 19.35
N VAL A 260 75.34 -61.21 20.05
CA VAL A 260 76.08 -60.64 21.19
C VAL A 260 76.11 -61.61 22.37
N SER A 261 75.02 -62.35 22.61
CA SER A 261 74.98 -63.42 23.63
C SER A 261 75.91 -64.59 23.29
N ASP A 262 76.00 -64.96 22.00
CA ASP A 262 76.94 -65.99 21.54
C ASP A 262 78.40 -65.53 21.73
N LEU A 263 78.70 -64.26 21.42
CA LEU A 263 80.02 -63.67 21.66
C LEU A 263 80.41 -63.68 23.14
N ASP A 264 79.48 -63.34 24.05
CA ASP A 264 79.72 -63.40 25.50
C ASP A 264 80.07 -64.82 25.96
N THR A 265 79.32 -65.81 25.45
CA THR A 265 79.57 -67.23 25.72
C THR A 265 80.93 -67.69 25.18
N MET A 266 81.30 -67.27 23.96
CA MET A 266 82.61 -67.57 23.38
C MET A 266 83.75 -66.92 24.17
N ALA A 267 83.60 -65.66 24.57
CA ALA A 267 84.58 -64.95 25.40
C ALA A 267 84.79 -65.65 26.75
N GLY A 268 83.71 -66.11 27.40
CA GLY A 268 83.80 -66.90 28.64
C GLY A 268 84.55 -68.23 28.45
N ARG A 269 84.34 -68.93 27.32
CA ARG A 269 85.11 -70.14 27.00
C ARG A 269 86.59 -69.85 26.80
N ILE A 270 86.94 -68.73 26.15
CA ILE A 270 88.34 -68.32 25.96
C ILE A 270 88.96 -67.97 27.32
N ALA A 271 88.26 -67.25 28.18
CA ALA A 271 88.74 -66.92 29.53
C ALA A 271 89.15 -68.17 30.32
N ASN A 272 88.33 -69.23 30.31
CA ASN A 272 88.64 -70.50 30.96
C ASN A 272 89.90 -71.18 30.38
N VAL A 273 90.13 -71.06 29.07
CA VAL A 273 91.34 -71.61 28.42
C VAL A 273 92.58 -70.81 28.82
N ILE A 274 92.46 -69.49 28.94
CA ILE A 274 93.57 -68.62 29.35
C ILE A 274 93.93 -68.84 30.83
N GLU A 275 92.94 -69.09 31.69
CA GLU A 275 93.17 -69.49 33.09
C GLU A 275 93.99 -70.80 33.15
N LEU A 276 93.60 -71.82 32.39
CA LEU A 276 94.35 -73.07 32.29
C LEU A 276 95.79 -72.86 31.77
N ILE A 277 95.99 -71.99 30.78
CA ILE A 277 97.33 -71.66 30.26
C ILE A 277 98.18 -70.97 31.34
N THR A 278 97.57 -70.10 32.13
CA THR A 278 98.22 -69.41 33.25
C THR A 278 98.67 -70.41 34.31
N ASP A 279 97.79 -71.34 34.70
CA ASP A 279 98.10 -72.43 35.63
C ASP A 279 99.25 -73.32 35.12
N ILE A 280 99.21 -73.70 33.83
CA ILE A 280 100.28 -74.49 33.20
C ILE A 280 101.60 -73.71 33.21
N ALA A 281 101.58 -72.41 32.92
CA ALA A 281 102.77 -71.56 32.92
C ALA A 281 103.36 -71.42 34.33
N GLU A 282 102.54 -71.24 35.37
CA GLU A 282 102.98 -71.21 36.76
C GLU A 282 103.58 -72.55 37.20
N GLN A 283 102.91 -73.66 36.87
CA GLN A 283 103.40 -75.00 37.17
C GLN A 283 104.72 -75.29 36.45
N THR A 284 104.85 -74.85 35.18
CA THR A 284 106.10 -74.97 34.39
C THR A 284 107.22 -74.13 35.00
N ASN A 285 106.92 -72.91 35.46
CA ASN A 285 107.88 -72.05 36.15
C ASN A 285 108.35 -72.67 37.48
N LEU A 286 107.46 -73.31 38.24
CA LEU A 286 107.81 -74.05 39.46
C LEU A 286 108.69 -75.28 39.16
N LEU A 287 108.36 -76.06 38.12
CA LEU A 287 109.16 -77.19 37.67
C LEU A 287 110.56 -76.75 37.22
N ALA A 288 110.65 -75.67 36.44
CA ALA A 288 111.90 -75.09 35.98
C ALA A 288 112.75 -74.51 37.13
N LEU A 289 112.09 -73.93 38.15
CA LEU A 289 112.76 -73.50 39.38
C LEU A 289 113.37 -74.69 40.13
N ASN A 290 112.61 -75.77 40.32
CA ASN A 290 113.09 -77.00 40.94
C ASN A 290 114.27 -77.61 40.16
N ALA A 291 114.19 -77.62 38.82
CA ALA A 291 115.27 -78.07 37.95
C ALA A 291 116.53 -77.18 38.07
N THR A 292 116.36 -75.86 38.22
CA THR A 292 117.47 -74.92 38.44
C THR A 292 118.15 -75.17 39.80
N ILE A 293 117.37 -75.45 40.85
CA ILE A 293 117.88 -75.81 42.18
C ILE A 293 118.69 -77.11 42.11
N GLU A 294 118.17 -78.14 41.45
CA GLU A 294 118.85 -79.43 41.36
C GLU A 294 120.09 -79.36 40.45
N ALA A 295 120.06 -78.54 39.38
CA ALA A 295 121.22 -78.23 38.57
C ALA A 295 122.33 -77.52 39.35
N ALA A 296 121.98 -76.57 40.22
CA ALA A 296 122.93 -75.92 41.13
C ALA A 296 123.53 -76.92 42.15
N ARG A 297 122.72 -77.88 42.60
CA ARG A 297 123.14 -78.94 43.53
C ARG A 297 124.13 -79.93 42.91
N ALA A 298 124.04 -80.16 41.60
CA ALA A 298 124.95 -81.02 40.84
C ALA A 298 126.32 -80.38 40.51
N GLY A 299 126.54 -79.11 40.84
CA GLY A 299 127.83 -78.42 40.64
C GLY A 299 128.22 -78.25 39.17
N GLU A 300 129.49 -78.52 38.82
CA GLU A 300 130.01 -78.38 37.43
C GLU A 300 129.26 -79.26 36.41
N ALA A 301 128.79 -80.45 36.82
CA ALA A 301 128.06 -81.37 35.94
C ALA A 301 126.65 -80.88 35.58
N GLY A 302 126.08 -79.97 36.37
CA GLY A 302 124.74 -79.42 36.19
C GLY A 302 124.66 -78.16 35.31
N LYS A 303 125.79 -77.57 34.89
CA LYS A 303 125.83 -76.28 34.18
C LYS A 303 124.95 -76.24 32.93
N GLY A 304 125.01 -77.27 32.07
CA GLY A 304 124.18 -77.34 30.86
C GLY A 304 122.68 -77.44 31.18
N PHE A 305 122.33 -78.20 32.22
CA PHE A 305 120.94 -78.34 32.69
C PHE A 305 120.42 -77.04 33.32
N SER A 306 121.28 -76.29 34.02
CA SER A 306 120.95 -74.99 34.61
C SER A 306 120.58 -73.96 33.55
N VAL A 307 121.25 -73.96 32.39
CA VAL A 307 120.94 -73.05 31.27
C VAL A 307 119.56 -73.36 30.70
N VAL A 308 119.27 -74.64 30.43
CA VAL A 308 117.96 -75.07 29.92
C VAL A 308 116.85 -74.77 30.93
N ALA A 309 117.06 -75.07 32.21
CA ALA A 309 116.09 -74.79 33.26
C ALA A 309 115.81 -73.27 33.41
N THR A 310 116.83 -72.43 33.26
CA THR A 310 116.66 -70.96 33.25
C THR A 310 115.88 -70.49 32.03
N GLU A 311 116.14 -71.06 30.85
CA GLU A 311 115.42 -70.72 29.62
C GLU A 311 113.94 -71.13 29.70
N VAL A 312 113.65 -72.34 30.18
CA VAL A 312 112.26 -72.81 30.41
C VAL A 312 111.55 -71.92 31.44
N LYS A 313 112.25 -71.50 32.50
CA LYS A 313 111.70 -70.58 33.50
C LYS A 313 111.35 -69.21 32.89
N ASN A 314 112.22 -68.66 32.05
CA ASN A 314 111.96 -67.40 31.34
C ASN A 314 110.79 -67.53 30.37
N LEU A 315 110.74 -68.62 29.60
CA LEU A 315 109.65 -68.91 28.67
C LEU A 315 108.31 -69.03 29.42
N ALA A 316 108.28 -69.75 30.54
CA ALA A 316 107.09 -69.87 31.38
C ALA A 316 106.61 -68.52 31.93
N ARG A 317 107.52 -67.65 32.40
CA ARG A 317 107.16 -66.27 32.82
C ARG A 317 106.63 -65.43 31.66
N GLN A 318 107.20 -65.59 30.45
CA GLN A 318 106.72 -64.90 29.27
C GLN A 318 105.33 -65.39 28.86
N THR A 319 105.07 -66.69 28.94
CA THR A 319 103.75 -67.28 28.71
C THR A 319 102.72 -66.77 29.72
N ALA A 320 103.05 -66.73 31.01
CA ALA A 320 102.14 -66.21 32.04
C ALA A 320 101.77 -64.74 31.77
N ARG A 321 102.75 -63.89 31.43
CA ARG A 321 102.49 -62.48 31.07
C ARG A 321 101.62 -62.35 29.82
N ALA A 322 101.90 -63.14 28.78
CA ALA A 322 101.09 -63.13 27.56
C ALA A 322 99.65 -63.60 27.85
N ALA A 323 99.47 -64.59 28.73
CA ALA A 323 98.16 -65.04 29.17
C ALA A 323 97.41 -63.96 29.96
N GLU A 324 98.09 -63.23 30.86
CA GLU A 324 97.50 -62.08 31.57
C GLU A 324 97.05 -60.96 30.61
N ASP A 325 97.84 -60.64 29.60
CA ASP A 325 97.47 -59.61 28.62
C ASP A 325 96.27 -60.06 27.77
N VAL A 326 96.21 -61.33 27.34
CA VAL A 326 95.04 -61.88 26.64
C VAL A 326 93.80 -61.92 27.55
N ALA A 327 93.97 -62.26 28.84
CA ALA A 327 92.86 -62.22 29.81
C ALA A 327 92.27 -60.80 29.93
N ARG A 328 93.13 -59.77 29.91
CA ARG A 328 92.70 -58.36 29.93
C ARG A 328 91.89 -58.00 28.69
N GLU A 329 92.37 -58.37 27.50
CA GLU A 329 91.64 -58.16 26.24
C GLU A 329 90.28 -58.87 26.22
N ILE A 330 90.18 -60.09 26.76
CA ILE A 330 88.91 -60.82 26.87
C ILE A 330 87.95 -60.13 27.85
N ALA A 331 88.45 -59.62 28.98
CA ALA A 331 87.64 -58.86 29.93
C ALA A 331 87.10 -57.56 29.30
N ASP A 332 87.93 -56.87 28.52
CA ASP A 332 87.53 -55.68 27.77
C ASP A 332 86.50 -56.01 26.68
N MET A 333 86.67 -57.11 25.95
CA MET A 333 85.64 -57.63 25.02
C MET A 333 84.31 -57.88 25.72
N GLN A 334 84.31 -58.56 26.88
CA GLN A 334 83.07 -58.80 27.65
C GLN A 334 82.42 -57.50 28.14
N ASN A 335 83.22 -56.51 28.55
CA ASN A 335 82.70 -55.18 28.92
C ASN A 335 82.01 -54.49 27.75
N VAL A 336 82.62 -54.51 26.55
CA VAL A 336 82.04 -53.96 25.33
C VAL A 336 80.76 -54.72 24.95
N THR A 337 80.77 -56.05 25.00
CA THR A 337 79.60 -56.89 24.72
C THR A 337 78.43 -56.54 25.65
N ARG A 338 78.67 -56.36 26.96
CA ARG A 338 77.63 -55.90 27.91
C ARG A 338 77.08 -54.51 27.57
N ALA A 339 77.94 -53.57 27.17
CA ALA A 339 77.50 -52.24 26.74
C ALA A 339 76.61 -52.33 25.48
N VAL A 340 76.96 -53.18 24.52
CA VAL A 340 76.15 -53.42 23.32
C VAL A 340 74.77 -53.99 23.67
N VAL A 341 74.67 -54.96 24.60
CA VAL A 341 73.37 -55.49 25.06
C VAL A 341 72.48 -54.38 25.64
N GLN A 342 73.06 -53.46 26.41
CA GLN A 342 72.33 -52.33 26.98
C GLN A 342 71.84 -51.37 25.89
N SER A 343 72.67 -51.06 24.88
CA SER A 343 72.26 -50.27 23.72
C SER A 343 71.12 -50.93 22.94
N VAL A 344 71.17 -52.25 22.74
CA VAL A 344 70.09 -53.00 22.08
C VAL A 344 68.78 -52.95 22.88
N HIS A 345 68.83 -52.98 24.21
CA HIS A 345 67.63 -52.74 25.04
C HIS A 345 67.06 -51.34 24.83
N GLY A 346 67.90 -50.32 24.79
CA GLY A 346 67.47 -48.94 24.51
C GLY A 346 66.78 -48.84 23.15
N ILE A 347 67.35 -49.46 22.11
CA ILE A 347 66.76 -49.52 20.77
C ILE A 347 65.38 -50.19 20.79
N ASN A 348 65.24 -51.34 21.45
CA ASN A 348 63.95 -52.03 21.58
C ASN A 348 62.89 -51.19 22.30
N ALA A 349 63.27 -50.47 23.36
CA ALA A 349 62.36 -49.57 24.07
C ALA A 349 61.89 -48.43 23.17
N SER A 350 62.79 -47.79 22.41
CA SER A 350 62.42 -46.74 21.45
C SER A 350 61.52 -47.27 20.32
N ILE A 351 61.75 -48.49 19.83
CA ILE A 351 60.88 -49.09 18.80
C ILE A 351 59.49 -49.41 19.36
N ALA A 352 59.38 -49.86 20.61
CA ALA A 352 58.09 -50.10 21.26
C ALA A 352 57.28 -48.81 21.40
N GLU A 353 57.94 -47.69 21.74
CA GLU A 353 57.31 -46.37 21.81
C GLU A 353 56.85 -45.89 20.42
N ILE A 354 57.62 -46.16 19.36
CA ILE A 354 57.21 -45.88 17.97
C ILE A 354 55.95 -46.68 17.60
N ASP A 355 55.88 -47.97 17.93
CA ASP A 355 54.73 -48.83 17.66
C ASP A 355 53.47 -48.37 18.41
N GLU A 356 53.60 -48.00 19.69
CA GLU A 356 52.50 -47.44 20.48
C GLU A 356 51.98 -46.11 19.91
N ASN A 357 52.88 -45.18 19.61
CA ASN A 357 52.53 -43.91 18.98
C ASN A 357 51.85 -44.12 17.62
N ALA A 358 52.31 -45.10 16.84
CA ALA A 358 51.73 -45.40 15.54
C ALA A 358 50.29 -45.93 15.63
N ARG A 359 49.99 -46.75 16.65
CA ARG A 359 48.62 -47.18 16.94
C ARG A 359 47.74 -46.00 17.37
N HIS A 360 48.23 -45.14 18.26
CA HIS A 360 47.48 -43.96 18.72
C HIS A 360 47.14 -43.01 17.57
N VAL A 361 48.09 -42.77 16.65
CA VAL A 361 47.82 -41.97 15.44
C VAL A 361 46.76 -42.66 14.57
N SER A 362 46.83 -43.98 14.39
CA SER A 362 45.84 -44.73 13.59
C SER A 362 44.42 -44.62 14.17
N ASP A 363 44.27 -44.72 15.49
CA ASP A 363 42.99 -44.52 16.17
C ASP A 363 42.45 -43.10 15.98
N THR A 364 43.34 -42.11 16.09
CA THR A 364 43.00 -40.69 15.86
C THR A 364 42.55 -40.44 14.41
N LEU A 365 43.22 -41.06 13.43
CA LEU A 365 42.85 -40.96 12.01
C LEU A 365 41.46 -41.54 11.74
N ASN A 366 41.10 -42.65 12.39
CA ASN A 366 39.76 -43.23 12.25
C ASN A 366 38.68 -42.31 12.81
N GLN A 367 38.94 -41.64 13.95
CA GLN A 367 38.04 -40.62 14.50
C GLN A 367 37.92 -39.40 13.57
N GLN A 368 39.04 -38.92 13.04
CA GLN A 368 39.04 -37.80 12.09
C GLN A 368 38.27 -38.14 10.81
N TYR A 369 38.39 -39.36 10.29
CA TYR A 369 37.64 -39.81 9.13
C TYR A 369 36.12 -39.68 9.35
N GLN A 370 35.63 -40.11 10.51
CA GLN A 370 34.21 -39.99 10.85
C GLN A 370 33.75 -38.53 10.97
N MET A 371 34.56 -37.67 11.59
CA MET A 371 34.24 -36.24 11.72
C MET A 371 34.19 -35.54 10.35
N ILE A 372 35.14 -35.83 9.47
CA ILE A 372 35.19 -35.25 8.12
C ILE A 372 34.01 -35.77 7.28
N ALA A 373 33.64 -37.05 7.40
CA ALA A 373 32.44 -37.58 6.75
C ALA A 373 31.15 -36.89 7.22
N ASP A 374 30.99 -36.64 8.52
CA ASP A 374 29.84 -35.88 9.06
C ASP A 374 29.83 -34.43 8.54
N ILE A 375 31.00 -33.79 8.42
CA ILE A 375 31.11 -32.47 7.80
C ILE A 375 30.62 -32.50 6.35
N GLY A 376 31.04 -33.50 5.56
CA GLY A 376 30.57 -33.66 4.18
C GLY A 376 29.05 -33.75 4.08
N GLN A 377 28.43 -34.58 4.92
CA GLN A 377 26.97 -34.71 4.97
C GLN A 377 26.27 -33.40 5.36
N ARG A 378 26.83 -32.65 6.32
CA ARG A 378 26.28 -31.34 6.73
C ARG A 378 26.40 -30.29 5.63
N VAL A 379 27.50 -30.32 4.87
CA VAL A 379 27.71 -29.43 3.71
C VAL A 379 26.67 -29.70 2.63
N GLU A 380 26.40 -30.96 2.29
CA GLU A 380 25.32 -31.30 1.34
C GLU A 380 23.95 -30.79 1.81
N GLY A 381 23.65 -30.98 3.09
CA GLY A 381 22.43 -30.45 3.70
C GLY A 381 22.34 -28.93 3.64
N ALA A 382 23.44 -28.22 3.86
CA ALA A 382 23.52 -26.77 3.77
C ALA A 382 23.33 -26.28 2.32
N VAL A 383 23.94 -26.95 1.33
CA VAL A 383 23.71 -26.64 -0.11
C VAL A 383 22.24 -26.79 -0.47
N GLY A 384 21.57 -27.84 0.03
CA GLY A 384 20.13 -28.02 -0.13
C GLY A 384 19.30 -26.87 0.47
N GLN A 385 19.71 -26.34 1.63
CA GLN A 385 19.08 -25.17 2.25
C GLN A 385 19.29 -23.90 1.41
N MET A 386 20.48 -23.69 0.86
CA MET A 386 20.75 -22.54 -0.01
C MET A 386 19.87 -22.54 -1.27
N ARG A 387 19.65 -23.72 -1.88
CA ARG A 387 18.71 -23.86 -3.02
C ARG A 387 17.28 -23.49 -2.62
N ARG A 388 16.82 -23.95 -1.45
CA ARG A 388 15.49 -23.59 -0.93
C ARG A 388 15.36 -22.09 -0.66
N ILE A 389 16.43 -21.43 -0.18
CA ILE A 389 16.44 -19.98 -0.01
C ILE A 389 16.28 -19.28 -1.38
N ALA A 390 16.99 -19.74 -2.41
CA ALA A 390 16.84 -19.19 -3.76
C ALA A 390 15.40 -19.33 -4.29
N ASP A 391 14.75 -20.49 -4.07
CA ASP A 391 13.34 -20.69 -4.45
C ASP A 391 12.41 -19.71 -3.71
N ILE A 392 12.57 -19.54 -2.39
CA ILE A 392 11.78 -18.60 -1.59
C ILE A 392 11.98 -17.16 -2.10
N VAL A 393 13.21 -16.79 -2.47
CA VAL A 393 13.52 -15.46 -2.98
C VAL A 393 12.88 -15.23 -4.35
N ALA A 394 12.85 -16.26 -5.22
CA ALA A 394 12.13 -16.19 -6.49
C ALA A 394 10.62 -15.97 -6.28
N ASP A 395 10.02 -16.66 -5.31
CA ASP A 395 8.61 -16.46 -4.94
C ASP A 395 8.36 -15.05 -4.40
N VAL A 396 9.25 -14.53 -3.55
CA VAL A 396 9.17 -13.14 -3.04
C VAL A 396 9.28 -12.15 -4.19
N ALA A 397 10.19 -12.35 -5.15
CA ALA A 397 10.33 -11.49 -6.32
C ALA A 397 9.08 -11.50 -7.21
N SER A 398 8.43 -12.65 -7.37
CA SER A 398 7.14 -12.74 -8.06
C SER A 398 6.03 -12.00 -7.30
N GLY A 399 5.98 -12.19 -5.98
CA GLY A 399 5.01 -11.52 -5.10
C GLY A 399 5.16 -9.99 -5.12
N THR A 400 6.39 -9.47 -5.11
CA THR A 400 6.63 -8.03 -5.22
C THR A 400 6.22 -7.48 -6.58
N GLN A 401 6.43 -8.22 -7.66
CA GLN A 401 5.96 -7.80 -8.99
C GLN A 401 4.43 -7.69 -9.05
N HIS A 402 3.70 -8.64 -8.47
CA HIS A 402 2.24 -8.57 -8.36
C HIS A 402 1.79 -7.39 -7.51
N ALA A 403 2.39 -7.21 -6.32
CA ALA A 403 2.09 -6.10 -5.44
C ALA A 403 2.35 -4.73 -6.11
N GLY A 404 3.43 -4.62 -6.89
CA GLY A 404 3.72 -3.41 -7.68
C GLY A 404 2.62 -3.10 -8.69
N GLY A 405 2.09 -4.12 -9.37
CA GLY A 405 0.95 -3.98 -10.27
C GLY A 405 -0.34 -3.52 -9.55
N GLU A 406 -0.63 -4.07 -8.37
CA GLU A 406 -1.79 -3.66 -7.56
C GLU A 406 -1.65 -2.21 -7.07
N VAL A 407 -0.45 -1.79 -6.68
CA VAL A 407 -0.17 -0.40 -6.28
C VAL A 407 -0.46 0.60 -7.40
N LEU A 408 -0.10 0.27 -8.64
CA LEU A 408 -0.42 1.11 -9.80
C LEU A 408 -1.93 1.24 -10.00
N GLN A 409 -2.68 0.14 -9.89
CA GLN A 409 -4.14 0.17 -10.00
C GLN A 409 -4.80 1.01 -8.91
N ILE A 410 -4.28 0.96 -7.68
CA ILE A 410 -4.78 1.79 -6.57
C ILE A 410 -4.47 3.27 -6.84
N ASN A 411 -3.29 3.60 -7.36
CA ASN A 411 -2.95 4.98 -7.69
C ASN A 411 -3.85 5.52 -8.82
N ASP A 412 -4.08 4.74 -9.88
CA ASP A 412 -4.99 5.12 -10.97
C ASP A 412 -6.42 5.36 -10.44
N ALA A 413 -6.92 4.49 -9.57
CA ALA A 413 -8.24 4.65 -8.95
C ALA A 413 -8.32 5.90 -8.05
N ALA A 414 -7.24 6.22 -7.33
CA ALA A 414 -7.15 7.42 -6.51
C ALA A 414 -7.16 8.70 -7.37
N GLU A 415 -6.41 8.72 -8.47
CA GLU A 415 -6.40 9.83 -9.43
C GLU A 415 -7.78 10.04 -10.08
N ASP A 416 -8.45 8.95 -10.45
CA ASP A 416 -9.80 9.01 -10.99
C ASP A 416 -10.82 9.55 -9.98
N LEU A 417 -10.75 9.13 -8.72
CA LEU A 417 -11.60 9.66 -7.64
C LEU A 417 -11.35 11.15 -7.41
N GLN A 418 -10.09 11.59 -7.46
CA GLN A 418 -9.71 13.00 -7.33
C GLN A 418 -10.31 13.83 -8.47
N ARG A 419 -10.21 13.33 -9.71
CA ARG A 419 -10.79 13.97 -10.90
C ARG A 419 -12.31 14.03 -10.83
N GLN A 420 -12.98 12.92 -10.49
CA GLN A 420 -14.44 12.87 -10.36
C GLN A 420 -14.94 13.80 -9.25
N SER A 421 -14.23 13.87 -8.12
CA SER A 421 -14.55 14.81 -7.03
C SER A 421 -14.44 16.27 -7.49
N GLY A 422 -13.41 16.61 -8.27
CA GLY A 422 -13.26 17.95 -8.83
C GLY A 422 -14.37 18.33 -9.83
N VAL A 423 -14.83 17.38 -10.66
CA VAL A 423 -15.98 17.60 -11.55
C VAL A 423 -17.26 17.82 -10.74
N LEU A 424 -17.52 16.97 -9.75
CA LEU A 424 -18.72 17.07 -8.92
C LEU A 424 -18.75 18.38 -8.09
N ASP A 425 -17.60 18.83 -7.55
CA ASP A 425 -17.46 20.15 -6.91
C ASP A 425 -17.91 21.28 -7.85
N GLY A 426 -17.40 21.27 -9.09
CA GLY A 426 -17.74 22.26 -10.11
C GLY A 426 -19.23 22.26 -10.47
N ASP A 427 -19.80 21.08 -10.70
CA ASP A 427 -21.21 20.91 -11.07
C ASP A 427 -22.14 21.38 -9.95
N VAL A 428 -21.84 21.05 -8.68
CA VAL A 428 -22.61 21.47 -7.52
C VAL A 428 -22.55 22.98 -7.34
N ARG A 429 -21.37 23.60 -7.43
CA ARG A 429 -21.21 25.06 -7.36
C ARG A 429 -22.01 25.76 -8.46
N GLN A 430 -21.97 25.23 -9.68
CA GLN A 430 -22.73 25.79 -10.80
C GLN A 430 -24.25 25.67 -10.57
N PHE A 431 -24.72 24.51 -10.09
CA PHE A 431 -26.12 24.27 -9.82
C PHE A 431 -26.66 25.19 -8.71
N ILE A 432 -25.95 25.28 -7.58
CA ILE A 432 -26.32 26.17 -6.47
C ILE A 432 -26.29 27.63 -6.90
N GLY A 433 -25.28 28.04 -7.67
CA GLY A 433 -25.19 29.38 -8.23
C GLY A 433 -26.37 29.72 -9.14
N LYS A 434 -26.84 28.77 -9.97
CA LYS A 434 -28.05 28.96 -10.79
C LYS A 434 -29.32 29.11 -9.97
N ILE A 435 -29.49 28.31 -8.91
CA ILE A 435 -30.67 28.39 -8.04
C ILE A 435 -30.68 29.70 -7.26
N MET A 436 -29.54 30.10 -6.69
CA MET A 436 -29.44 31.32 -5.91
C MET A 436 -29.57 32.60 -6.74
N ASN A 437 -29.20 32.57 -8.02
CA ASN A 437 -29.40 33.70 -8.93
C ASN A 437 -30.81 33.75 -9.53
N ALA A 438 -31.59 32.66 -9.43
CA ALA A 438 -32.96 32.56 -9.95
C ALA A 438 -34.04 32.81 -8.87
N ALA A 439 -33.68 32.69 -7.60
CA ALA A 439 -34.50 33.04 -6.43
C ALA A 439 -34.22 34.48 -6.00
#